data_AF-A0A1S8K1A7-F1
#
_entry.id   AF-A0A1S8K1A7-F1
#
_cell.length_a   1.000
_cell.length_b   1.000
_cell.length_c   1.000
_cell.angle_alpha   90.00
_cell.angle_beta   90.00
_cell.angle_gamma   90.00
#
_symmetry.space_group_name_H-M   'P 1'
#
loop_
_entity.id
_entity.type
_entity.pdbx_description
1 polymer ?
#
loop_
_entity_poly.entity_id
_entity_poly.type
_entity_poly.pdbx_seq_one_letter_code
_entity_poly.pdbx_strand_id
1 'polypeptide(L)'
;KQIDISVLDMPLLDTASYKQLDGLETLISDLILQLLSYMAEDERKRINSRQREGVEAAKQKGVKFGRKKIALPPEFPAIYSDWKAGKITAVYAMDQLGMKRNTFYRRVKEYEHTLHHFS
;
A
#
# COMPACT_ATOMS: atom_id res chain seq x y z
N LYS A 1 -24.46 36.08 3.46
CA LYS A 1 -23.46 36.55 4.45
C LYS A 1 -22.09 36.20 3.87
N GLN A 2 -21.25 37.17 3.55
CA GLN A 2 -19.89 36.93 3.04
C GLN A 2 -18.99 36.58 4.23
N ILE A 3 -18.19 35.51 4.12
CA ILE A 3 -17.33 34.99 5.20
C ILE A 3 -15.89 35.19 4.75
N ASP A 4 -15.08 35.78 5.63
CA ASP A 4 -13.65 36.00 5.39
C ASP A 4 -12.85 34.82 5.92
N ILE A 5 -11.86 34.38 5.14
CA ILE A 5 -10.98 33.26 5.46
C ILE A 5 -9.56 33.81 5.47
N SER A 6 -8.85 33.56 6.57
CA SER A 6 -7.43 33.87 6.68
C SER A 6 -6.65 32.62 7.08
N VAL A 7 -5.52 32.43 6.42
CA VAL A 7 -4.56 31.38 6.76
C VAL A 7 -3.35 32.07 7.39
N LEU A 8 -3.17 31.90 8.69
CA LEU A 8 -2.14 32.64 9.45
C LEU A 8 -0.72 32.41 8.92
N ASP A 9 -0.42 31.20 8.46
CA ASP A 9 0.88 30.83 7.90
C ASP A 9 1.03 31.20 6.41
N MET A 10 -0.06 31.62 5.76
CA MET A 10 -0.08 32.06 4.37
C MET A 10 -0.90 33.35 4.25
N PRO A 11 -0.34 34.50 4.68
CA PRO A 11 -1.06 35.78 4.69
C PRO A 11 -1.60 36.20 3.31
N LEU A 12 -1.04 35.65 2.23
CA LEU A 12 -1.50 35.86 0.86
C LEU A 12 -2.87 35.22 0.55
N LEU A 13 -3.36 34.32 1.41
CA LEU A 13 -4.69 33.71 1.31
C LEU A 13 -5.71 34.43 2.20
N ASP A 14 -5.37 35.59 2.77
CA ASP A 14 -6.31 36.38 3.56
C ASP A 14 -7.28 37.14 2.66
N THR A 15 -8.51 36.65 2.59
CA THR A 15 -9.56 37.27 1.76
C THR A 15 -9.99 38.65 2.28
N ALA A 16 -9.70 39.00 3.54
CA ALA A 16 -9.99 40.32 4.09
C ALA A 16 -8.98 41.39 3.65
N SER A 17 -7.73 40.98 3.38
CA SER A 17 -6.63 41.88 3.00
C SER A 17 -6.83 42.52 1.62
N TYR A 18 -7.59 41.88 0.75
CA TYR A 18 -7.81 42.35 -0.62
C TYR A 18 -9.10 43.16 -0.80
N LYS A 19 -9.94 43.30 0.26
CA LYS A 19 -11.26 43.98 0.24
C LYS A 19 -11.32 45.40 -0.32
N GLN A 20 -10.16 46.05 -0.39
CA GLN A 20 -10.00 47.40 -0.90
C GLN A 20 -9.72 47.44 -2.40
N LEU A 21 -9.58 46.26 -3.04
CA LEU A 21 -9.34 46.09 -4.47
C LEU A 21 -10.66 45.68 -5.14
N ASP A 22 -11.51 46.68 -5.43
CA ASP A 22 -12.84 46.54 -6.06
C ASP A 22 -12.95 45.38 -7.07
N GLY A 23 -13.43 44.23 -6.62
CA GLY A 23 -13.74 43.06 -7.47
C GLY A 23 -12.57 42.14 -7.86
N LEU A 24 -11.34 42.44 -7.44
CA LEU A 24 -10.13 41.63 -7.75
C LEU A 24 -9.79 40.57 -6.70
N GLU A 25 -10.38 40.66 -5.50
CA GLU A 25 -10.16 39.74 -4.37
C GLU A 25 -10.35 38.26 -4.71
N THR A 26 -11.50 37.95 -5.30
CA THR A 26 -11.89 36.58 -5.64
C THR A 26 -10.95 36.04 -6.71
N LEU A 27 -10.59 36.86 -7.70
CA LEU A 27 -9.67 36.46 -8.77
C LEU A 27 -8.27 36.13 -8.24
N ILE A 28 -7.73 36.97 -7.35
CA ILE A 28 -6.41 36.75 -6.74
C ILE A 28 -6.45 35.49 -5.88
N SER A 29 -7.50 35.31 -5.07
CA SER A 29 -7.67 34.14 -4.21
C SER A 29 -7.75 32.86 -5.05
N ASP A 30 -8.58 32.84 -6.10
CA ASP A 30 -8.76 31.69 -6.99
C ASP A 30 -7.45 31.33 -7.71
N LEU A 31 -6.70 32.33 -8.18
CA LEU A 31 -5.41 32.11 -8.83
C LEU A 31 -4.38 31.49 -7.87
N ILE A 32 -4.30 31.98 -6.63
CA ILE A 32 -3.37 31.45 -5.63
C ILE A 32 -3.78 30.02 -5.25
N LEU A 33 -5.07 29.76 -5.04
CA LEU A 33 -5.60 28.41 -4.80
C LEU A 33 -5.25 27.45 -5.94
N GLN A 34 -5.38 27.89 -7.19
CA GLN A 34 -5.02 27.10 -8.36
C GLN A 34 -3.52 26.81 -8.42
N LEU A 35 -2.67 27.81 -8.16
CA LEU A 35 -1.22 27.64 -8.13
C LEU A 35 -0.79 26.66 -7.02
N LEU A 36 -1.35 26.79 -5.82
CA LEU A 36 -1.08 25.88 -4.71
C LEU A 36 -1.55 24.45 -5.02
N SER A 37 -2.71 24.31 -5.67
CA SER A 37 -3.22 23.01 -6.11
C SER A 37 -2.27 22.35 -7.11
N TYR A 38 -1.76 23.13 -8.07
CA TYR A 38 -0.77 22.66 -9.03
C TYR A 38 0.55 22.25 -8.35
N MET A 39 1.07 23.07 -7.44
CA MET A 39 2.30 22.75 -6.70
C MET A 39 2.15 21.49 -5.85
N ALA A 40 1.01 21.32 -5.18
CA ALA A 40 0.73 20.12 -4.40
C ALA A 40 0.67 18.87 -5.28
N GLU A 41 0.07 18.97 -6.48
CA GLU A 41 0.04 17.87 -7.43
C GLU A 41 1.43 17.53 -7.97
N ASP A 42 2.24 18.55 -8.31
CA ASP A 42 3.61 18.36 -8.78
C ASP A 42 4.50 17.69 -7.71
N GLU A 43 4.43 18.16 -6.45
CA GLU A 43 5.18 17.52 -5.37
C GLU A 43 4.73 16.09 -5.13
N ARG A 44 3.42 15.80 -5.18
CA ARG A 44 2.92 14.42 -5.11
C ARG A 44 3.50 13.54 -6.23
N LYS A 45 3.58 14.04 -7.46
CA LYS A 45 4.20 13.33 -8.59
C LYS A 45 5.69 13.07 -8.33
N ARG A 46 6.42 14.06 -7.81
CA ARG A 46 7.86 13.93 -7.46
C ARG A 46 8.10 12.91 -6.35
N ILE A 47 7.28 12.91 -5.30
CA ILE A 47 7.36 11.92 -4.20
C ILE A 47 7.12 10.51 -4.76
N ASN A 48 6.11 10.34 -5.61
CA ASN A 48 5.81 9.04 -6.22
C ASN A 48 6.95 8.54 -7.13
N SER A 49 7.56 9.42 -7.95
CA SER A 49 8.70 9.02 -8.79
C SER A 49 9.87 8.55 -7.94
N ARG A 50 10.24 9.34 -6.93
CA ARG A 50 11.34 9.01 -6.00
C ARG A 50 11.05 7.71 -5.24
N GLN A 51 9.82 7.49 -4.81
CA GLN A 51 9.42 6.26 -4.12
C GLN A 51 9.55 5.04 -5.04
N ARG A 52 9.14 5.15 -6.31
CA ARG A 52 9.32 4.11 -7.32
C ARG A 52 10.79 3.80 -7.57
N GLU A 53 11.62 4.82 -7.81
CA GLU A 53 13.07 4.69 -8.01
C GLU A 53 13.73 4.02 -6.80
N GLY A 54 13.34 4.42 -5.58
CA GLY A 54 13.83 3.80 -4.34
C GLY A 54 13.44 2.33 -4.20
N VAL A 55 12.20 1.97 -4.56
CA VAL A 55 11.73 0.57 -4.56
C VAL A 55 12.49 -0.25 -5.60
N GLU A 56 12.72 0.29 -6.80
CA GLU A 56 13.48 -0.39 -7.87
C GLU A 56 14.93 -0.63 -7.45
N ALA A 57 15.61 0.39 -6.93
CA ALA A 57 16.98 0.26 -6.42
C ALA A 57 17.08 -0.78 -5.30
N ALA A 58 16.10 -0.81 -4.39
CA ALA A 58 16.07 -1.80 -3.32
C ALA A 58 15.79 -3.22 -3.84
N LYS A 59 14.91 -3.39 -4.84
CA LYS A 59 14.68 -4.69 -5.51
C LYS A 59 15.97 -5.19 -6.19
N GLN A 60 16.70 -4.31 -6.88
CA GLN A 60 18.01 -4.65 -7.49
C GLN A 60 19.03 -5.08 -6.44
N LYS A 61 19.02 -4.47 -5.25
CA LYS A 61 19.82 -4.89 -4.09
C LYS A 61 19.31 -6.16 -3.39
N GLY A 62 18.26 -6.80 -3.91
CA GLY A 62 17.69 -8.04 -3.37
C GLY A 62 16.80 -7.86 -2.13
N VAL A 63 16.38 -6.63 -1.81
CA VAL A 63 15.47 -6.38 -0.68
C VAL A 63 14.12 -7.03 -0.98
N LYS A 64 13.72 -7.97 -0.12
CA LYS A 64 12.40 -8.62 -0.20
C LYS A 64 11.35 -7.73 0.46
N PHE A 65 10.51 -7.14 -0.38
CA PHE A 65 9.36 -6.34 0.05
C PHE A 65 8.16 -7.21 0.44
N GLY A 66 7.26 -6.64 1.24
CA GLY A 66 6.01 -7.28 1.68
C GLY A 66 6.17 -8.07 2.98
N ARG A 67 5.06 -8.72 3.39
CA ARG A 67 5.02 -9.49 4.64
C ARG A 67 5.95 -10.71 4.54
N LYS A 68 6.84 -10.88 5.53
CA LYS A 68 7.66 -12.10 5.64
C LYS A 68 6.76 -13.34 5.61
N LYS A 69 7.09 -14.31 4.75
CA LYS A 69 6.40 -15.61 4.73
C LYS A 69 6.69 -16.29 6.07
N ILE A 70 5.64 -16.64 6.82
CA ILE A 70 5.77 -17.50 8.00
C ILE A 70 6.28 -18.85 7.51
N ALA A 71 7.33 -19.41 8.10
CA ALA A 71 7.83 -20.73 7.73
C ALA A 71 6.70 -21.77 7.78
N LEU A 72 6.77 -22.80 6.92
CA LEU A 72 5.88 -23.94 7.08
C LEU A 72 6.25 -24.66 8.38
N PRO A 73 5.27 -25.15 9.15
CA PRO A 73 5.58 -26.01 10.28
C PRO A 73 6.38 -27.25 9.83
N PRO A 74 7.36 -27.73 10.61
CA PRO A 74 8.18 -28.90 10.25
C PRO A 74 7.37 -30.16 9.92
N GLU A 75 6.20 -30.31 10.53
CA GLU A 75 5.26 -31.42 10.33
C GLU A 75 4.46 -31.33 9.02
N PHE A 76 4.50 -30.18 8.33
CA PHE A 76 3.70 -29.93 7.13
C PHE A 76 3.93 -30.95 6.00
N PRO A 77 5.16 -31.34 5.62
CA PRO A 77 5.39 -32.32 4.55
C PRO A 77 4.75 -33.69 4.83
N ALA A 78 4.82 -34.15 6.08
CA ALA A 78 4.26 -35.44 6.48
C ALA A 78 2.72 -35.41 6.42
N ILE A 79 2.12 -34.39 7.04
CA ILE A 79 0.66 -34.21 7.04
C ILE A 79 0.12 -33.99 5.62
N TYR A 80 0.84 -33.22 4.79
CA TYR A 80 0.50 -33.05 3.38
C TYR A 80 0.50 -34.38 2.63
N SER A 81 1.52 -35.21 2.81
CA SER A 81 1.61 -36.52 2.13
C SER A 81 0.45 -37.42 2.51
N ASP A 82 0.11 -37.52 3.79
CA ASP A 82 -1.01 -38.35 4.25
C ASP A 82 -2.36 -37.83 3.77
N TRP A 83 -2.54 -36.51 3.75
CA TRP A 83 -3.74 -35.89 3.19
C TRP A 83 -3.85 -36.12 1.68
N LYS A 84 -2.76 -35.95 0.91
CA LYS A 84 -2.73 -36.15 -0.54
C LYS A 84 -2.98 -37.60 -0.92
N ALA A 85 -2.54 -38.55 -0.08
CA ALA A 85 -2.82 -39.97 -0.21
C ALA A 85 -4.24 -40.37 0.24
N GLY A 86 -5.06 -39.42 0.73
CA GLY A 86 -6.43 -39.68 1.19
C GLY A 86 -6.54 -40.38 2.55
N LYS A 87 -5.43 -40.49 3.31
CA LYS A 87 -5.41 -41.14 4.63
C LYS A 87 -6.04 -40.30 5.73
N ILE A 88 -5.98 -38.97 5.60
CA ILE A 88 -6.60 -38.02 6.52
C ILE A 88 -7.46 -37.00 5.77
N THR A 89 -8.45 -36.43 6.45
CA THR A 89 -9.30 -35.38 5.87
C THR A 89 -8.59 -34.03 5.85
N ALA A 90 -9.03 -33.13 4.96
CA ALA A 90 -8.52 -31.76 4.94
C ALA A 90 -8.77 -31.03 6.28
N VAL A 91 -9.90 -31.31 6.94
CA VAL A 91 -10.25 -30.72 8.24
C VAL A 91 -9.26 -31.17 9.32
N TYR A 92 -8.93 -32.46 9.35
CA TYR A 92 -7.96 -33.00 10.29
C TYR A 92 -6.55 -32.44 10.03
N ALA A 93 -6.12 -32.38 8.76
CA ALA A 93 -4.84 -31.78 8.40
C ALA A 93 -4.74 -30.30 8.83
N MET A 94 -5.82 -29.52 8.63
CA MET A 94 -5.90 -28.12 9.05
C MET A 94 -5.79 -27.95 10.57
N ASP A 95 -6.45 -28.82 11.33
CA ASP A 95 -6.42 -28.82 12.79
C ASP A 95 -5.02 -29.13 13.33
N GLN A 96 -4.40 -30.21 12.83
CA GLN A 96 -3.03 -30.60 13.21
C GLN A 96 -2.00 -29.52 12.91
N LEU A 97 -2.20 -28.74 11.84
CA LEU A 97 -1.31 -27.65 11.43
C LEU A 97 -1.67 -26.29 12.06
N GLY A 98 -2.76 -26.20 12.84
CA GLY A 98 -3.28 -24.94 13.37
C GLY A 98 -3.64 -23.92 12.28
N MET A 99 -4.02 -24.37 11.09
CA MET A 99 -4.25 -23.51 9.92
C MET A 99 -5.74 -23.36 9.59
N LYS A 100 -6.15 -22.10 9.35
CA LYS A 100 -7.45 -21.83 8.71
C LYS A 100 -7.44 -22.33 7.26
N ARG A 101 -8.62 -22.68 6.74
CA ARG A 101 -8.85 -23.16 5.36
C ARG A 101 -8.08 -22.41 4.27
N ASN A 102 -8.20 -21.09 4.24
CA ASN A 102 -7.52 -20.29 3.21
C ASN A 102 -5.99 -20.34 3.34
N THR A 103 -5.47 -20.48 4.56
CA THR A 103 -4.02 -20.63 4.77
C THR A 103 -3.56 -22.00 4.31
N PHE A 104 -4.27 -23.06 4.69
CA PHE A 104 -3.93 -24.43 4.32
C PHE A 104 -3.83 -24.61 2.80
N TYR A 105 -4.88 -24.28 2.03
CA TYR A 105 -4.84 -24.44 0.57
C TYR A 105 -3.82 -23.54 -0.13
N ARG A 106 -3.60 -22.32 0.38
CA ARG A 106 -2.52 -21.46 -0.12
C ARG A 106 -1.15 -22.10 0.10
N ARG A 107 -0.90 -22.67 1.28
CA ARG A 107 0.35 -23.37 1.60
C ARG A 107 0.55 -24.63 0.77
N VAL A 108 -0.51 -25.41 0.54
CA VAL A 108 -0.47 -26.58 -0.34
C VAL A 108 -0.02 -26.18 -1.74
N LYS A 109 -0.64 -25.16 -2.34
CA LYS A 109 -0.27 -24.66 -3.67
C LYS A 109 1.17 -24.16 -3.73
N GLU A 110 1.62 -23.43 -2.70
CA GLU A 110 3.00 -22.97 -2.59
C GLU A 110 3.98 -24.16 -2.51
N TYR A 111 3.65 -25.18 -1.72
CA TYR A 111 4.47 -26.39 -1.54
C TYR A 111 4.54 -27.23 -2.82
N GLU A 112 3.42 -27.47 -3.48
CA GLU A 112 3.38 -28.17 -4.78
C GLU A 112 4.21 -27.43 -5.84
N HIS A 113 4.12 -26.09 -5.92
CA HIS A 113 4.95 -25.31 -6.83
C HIS A 113 6.46 -25.45 -6.53
N THR A 114 6.84 -25.57 -5.25
CA THR A 114 8.25 -25.82 -4.91
C THR A 114 8.71 -27.19 -5.39
N LEU A 115 7.88 -28.23 -5.26
CA LEU A 115 8.22 -29.58 -5.73
C LEU A 115 8.44 -29.64 -7.24
N HIS A 116 7.60 -28.95 -8.02
CA HIS A 116 7.74 -28.89 -9.50
C HIS A 116 8.96 -28.10 -10.00
N HIS A 117 9.56 -27.23 -9.18
CA HIS A 117 10.76 -26.48 -9.56
C HIS A 117 12.07 -27.25 -9.33
N PHE A 118 12.01 -28.37 -8.57
CA PHE A 118 13.17 -29.21 -8.24
C PHE A 118 13.12 -30.59 -8.95
N SER A 119 12.15 -30.82 -9.83
CA SER A 119 12.03 -31.99 -10.71
C SER A 119 12.36 -31.63 -12.15
#